data_AF-A0A2W7R166-F1
#
_entry.id   AF-A0A2W7R166-F1
#
_cell.length_a   1.000
_cell.length_b   1.000
_cell.length_c   1.000
_cell.angle_alpha   90.00
_cell.angle_beta   90.00
_cell.angle_gamma   90.00
#
_symmetry.space_group_name_H-M   'P 1'
#
loop_
_entity.id
_entity.type
_entity.pdbx_description
1 polymer ?
#
loop_
_entity_poly.entity_id
_entity_poly.type
_entity_poly.pdbx_seq_one_letter_code
_entity_poly.pdbx_strand_id
1 'polypeptide(L)'
;IKELKDDFGLESFCLQDFWATEASFRFIMVAYNLMSLFRHFALNHHNRATLKTLKSYCFALGAWKVNHANKQVLKISLPAKKRPWMDGIFAQIQNISPPFNYSNA
;
A
#
# COMPACT_ATOMS: atom_id res chain seq x y z
N ILE A 1 8.38 5.22 -11.72
CA ILE A 1 9.47 5.89 -12.49
C ILE A 1 10.65 6.30 -11.59
N LYS A 2 10.43 6.81 -10.37
CA LYS A 2 11.54 7.12 -9.43
C LYS A 2 12.33 5.90 -8.93
N GLU A 3 11.66 4.77 -8.70
CA GLU A 3 12.31 3.52 -8.24
C GLU A 3 13.19 2.85 -9.32
N LEU A 4 13.03 3.20 -10.60
CA LEU A 4 13.78 2.57 -11.70
C LEU A 4 15.17 3.19 -11.90
N LYS A 5 15.39 4.41 -11.40
CA LYS A 5 16.68 5.10 -11.50
C LYS A 5 17.68 4.62 -10.45
N ASP A 6 17.18 4.30 -9.25
CA ASP A 6 18.00 3.89 -8.10
C ASP A 6 18.49 2.43 -8.20
N ASP A 7 17.68 1.55 -8.80
CA ASP A 7 17.95 0.09 -8.82
C ASP A 7 18.87 -0.35 -9.99
N PHE A 8 19.05 0.50 -11.01
CA PHE A 8 19.71 0.10 -12.27
C PHE A 8 21.08 0.75 -12.53
N GLY A 9 21.59 1.63 -11.65
CA GLY A 9 22.95 2.16 -11.78
C GLY A 9 23.25 2.74 -13.18
N LEU A 10 22.31 3.49 -13.75
CA LEU A 10 22.38 4.01 -15.14
C LEU A 10 23.40 5.15 -15.32
N GLU A 11 24.53 5.17 -14.59
CA GLU A 11 25.51 6.27 -14.64
C GLU A 11 26.58 6.10 -15.72
N SER A 12 26.64 4.97 -16.43
CA SER A 12 27.66 4.76 -17.47
C SER A 12 27.09 4.04 -18.70
N PHE A 13 26.39 4.77 -19.57
CA PHE A 13 26.13 4.32 -20.93
C PHE A 13 26.99 5.12 -21.92
N CYS A 14 27.79 4.40 -22.72
CA CYS A 14 28.49 4.96 -23.86
C CYS A 14 27.47 5.44 -24.90
N LEU A 15 27.39 6.76 -25.07
CA LEU A 15 26.56 7.50 -26.04
C LEU A 15 27.03 7.36 -27.49
N GLN A 16 27.65 6.24 -27.88
CA GLN A 16 28.26 6.12 -29.22
C GLN A 16 27.26 5.79 -30.34
N ASP A 17 26.17 5.07 -30.04
CA ASP A 17 25.15 4.74 -31.05
C ASP A 17 23.73 4.92 -30.53
N PHE A 18 22.97 5.82 -31.17
CA PHE A 18 21.57 6.14 -30.86
C PHE A 18 20.67 4.88 -30.93
N TRP A 19 20.90 4.04 -31.93
CA TRP A 19 20.16 2.79 -32.14
C TRP A 19 20.42 1.73 -31.07
N ALA A 20 21.68 1.59 -30.64
CA ALA A 20 22.06 0.65 -29.60
C ALA A 20 21.48 1.06 -28.24
N THR A 21 21.42 2.38 -27.98
CA THR A 21 20.84 2.94 -26.76
C THR A 21 19.31 2.79 -26.73
N GLU A 22 18.63 2.99 -27.85
CA GLU A 22 17.18 2.75 -27.92
C GLU A 22 16.83 1.26 -27.74
N ALA A 23 17.62 0.36 -28.34
CA ALA A 23 17.46 -1.07 -28.17
C ALA A 23 17.69 -1.52 -26.72
N SER A 24 18.70 -0.94 -26.03
CA SER A 24 18.98 -1.25 -24.63
C SER A 24 17.85 -0.79 -23.71
N PHE A 25 17.27 0.40 -23.91
CA PHE A 25 16.11 0.86 -23.14
C PHE A 25 14.87 -0.03 -23.33
N ARG A 26 14.59 -0.44 -24.58
CA ARG A 26 13.50 -1.40 -24.87
C ARG A 26 13.74 -2.74 -24.19
N PHE A 27 14.98 -3.23 -24.19
CA PHE A 27 15.37 -4.46 -23.52
C PHE A 27 15.23 -4.37 -21.98
N ILE A 28 15.65 -3.25 -21.38
CA ILE A 28 15.48 -2.99 -19.93
C ILE A 28 14.00 -2.99 -19.54
N MET A 29 13.12 -2.39 -20.36
CA MET A 29 11.68 -2.44 -20.11
C MET A 29 11.10 -3.86 -20.18
N VAL A 30 11.54 -4.67 -21.13
CA VAL A 30 11.12 -6.08 -21.24
C VAL A 30 11.64 -6.89 -20.04
N ALA A 31 12.91 -6.72 -19.67
CA ALA A 31 13.51 -7.38 -18.51
C ALA A 31 12.81 -6.99 -17.21
N TYR A 32 12.44 -5.72 -17.05
CA TYR A 32 11.66 -5.26 -15.90
C TYR A 32 10.28 -5.92 -15.84
N ASN A 33 9.54 -5.95 -16.95
CA ASN A 33 8.24 -6.61 -17.00
C ASN A 33 8.35 -8.11 -16.68
N LEU A 34 9.38 -8.79 -17.20
CA LEU A 34 9.64 -10.20 -16.91
C LEU A 34 9.98 -10.42 -15.43
N MET A 35 10.83 -9.58 -14.84
CA MET A 35 11.20 -9.65 -13.42
C MET A 35 10.01 -9.35 -12.50
N SER A 36 9.14 -8.41 -12.89
CA SER A 36 7.89 -8.10 -12.20
C SER A 36 6.92 -9.29 -12.25
N LEU A 37 6.76 -9.91 -13.42
CA LEU A 37 5.95 -11.12 -13.59
C LEU A 37 6.51 -12.29 -12.79
N PHE A 38 7.84 -12.47 -12.79
CA PHE A 38 8.53 -13.50 -12.01
C PHE A 38 8.35 -13.28 -10.50
N ARG A 39 8.47 -12.03 -10.02
CA ARG A 39 8.18 -11.67 -8.63
C ARG A 39 6.71 -11.89 -8.28
N HIS A 40 5.80 -11.74 -9.22
CA HIS A 40 4.39 -12.03 -8.98
C HIS A 40 4.13 -13.54 -8.86
N PHE A 41 4.66 -14.31 -9.81
CA PHE A 41 4.36 -15.74 -9.97
C PHE A 41 5.21 -16.65 -9.08
N ALA A 42 6.54 -16.46 -9.09
CA ALA A 42 7.48 -17.30 -8.33
C ALA A 42 7.50 -16.95 -6.83
N LEU A 43 7.37 -15.67 -6.50
CA LEU A 43 7.39 -15.20 -5.11
C LEU A 43 6.00 -15.21 -4.44
N ASN A 44 4.94 -15.65 -5.15
CA ASN A 44 3.58 -15.80 -4.63
C ASN A 44 3.26 -14.67 -3.66
N HIS A 45 3.36 -13.43 -4.14
CA HIS A 45 3.16 -12.23 -3.32
C HIS A 45 1.66 -12.07 -3.05
N HIS A 46 1.09 -13.08 -2.38
CA HIS A 46 -0.25 -13.15 -1.86
C HIS A 46 -0.29 -12.13 -0.73
N ASN A 47 -0.40 -10.86 -1.12
CA ASN A 47 -0.59 -9.68 -0.30
C ASN A 47 -0.04 -9.84 1.12
N ARG A 48 1.28 -10.11 1.24
CA ARG A 48 1.92 -10.19 2.54
C ARG A 48 1.78 -8.80 3.15
N ALA A 49 0.85 -8.65 4.09
CA ALA A 49 0.64 -7.41 4.79
C ALA A 49 1.99 -6.96 5.34
N THR A 50 2.53 -5.87 4.80
CA THR A 50 3.81 -5.31 5.23
C THR A 50 3.73 -5.00 6.72
N LEU A 51 4.82 -5.14 7.45
CA LEU A 51 4.86 -4.85 8.89
C LEU A 51 4.37 -3.41 9.21
N LYS A 52 4.54 -2.48 8.26
CA LYS A 52 3.96 -1.13 8.30
C LYS A 52 2.43 -1.12 8.32
N THR A 53 1.76 -1.89 7.45
CA THR A 53 0.29 -1.96 7.41
C THR A 53 -0.25 -2.68 8.64
N LEU A 54 0.44 -3.72 9.12
CA LEU A 54 0.07 -4.39 10.37
C LEU A 54 0.14 -3.42 11.58
N LYS A 55 1.21 -2.63 11.68
CA LYS A 55 1.35 -1.59 12.71
C LYS A 55 0.23 -0.56 12.63
N SER A 56 -0.09 -0.06 11.43
CA SER A 56 -1.20 0.90 11.30
C SER A 56 -2.53 0.31 11.72
N TYR A 57 -2.82 -0.95 11.38
CA TYR A 57 -4.04 -1.62 11.83
C TYR A 57 -4.07 -1.83 13.35
N CYS A 58 -2.93 -2.17 13.96
CA CYS A 58 -2.80 -2.30 15.41
C CYS A 58 -3.11 -0.98 16.13
N PHE A 59 -2.50 0.12 15.69
CA PHE A 59 -2.65 1.44 16.34
C PHE A 59 -3.98 2.12 16.02
N ALA A 60 -4.43 2.10 14.76
CA ALA A 60 -5.60 2.86 14.32
C ALA A 60 -6.92 2.15 14.60
N LEU A 61 -6.96 0.81 14.51
CA LEU A 61 -8.19 0.01 14.62
C LEU A 61 -8.22 -0.90 15.86
N GLY A 62 -7.13 -0.99 16.63
CA GLY A 62 -7.02 -1.95 17.73
C GLY A 62 -7.01 -3.38 17.21
N ALA A 63 -5.96 -3.76 16.49
CA ALA A 63 -5.79 -5.11 15.95
C ALA A 63 -4.72 -5.89 16.73
N TRP A 64 -4.90 -7.21 16.87
CA TRP A 64 -3.91 -8.08 17.52
C TRP A 64 -3.77 -9.42 16.79
N LYS A 65 -2.58 -10.01 16.90
CA LYS A 65 -2.25 -11.28 16.25
C LYS A 65 -2.69 -12.45 17.15
N VAL A 66 -3.34 -13.46 16.56
CA VAL A 66 -3.79 -14.68 17.25
C VAL A 66 -3.44 -15.90 16.43
N ASN A 67 -3.13 -17.00 17.12
CA ASN A 67 -3.06 -18.33 16.52
C ASN A 67 -4.42 -19.01 16.58
N HIS A 68 -4.99 -19.34 15.43
CA HIS A 68 -6.24 -20.09 15.35
C HIS A 68 -6.10 -21.21 14.32
N ALA A 69 -6.43 -22.45 14.70
CA ALA A 69 -6.37 -23.63 13.83
C ALA A 69 -5.02 -23.77 13.07
N ASN A 70 -3.91 -23.63 13.80
CA ASN A 70 -2.54 -23.69 13.26
C ASN A 70 -2.23 -22.63 12.17
N LYS A 71 -3.01 -21.55 12.11
CA LYS A 71 -2.80 -20.41 11.22
C LYS A 71 -2.68 -19.12 12.03
N GLN A 72 -1.73 -18.29 11.64
CA GLN A 72 -1.53 -16.94 12.20
C GLN A 72 -2.56 -16.00 11.57
N VAL A 73 -3.51 -15.52 12.38
CA VAL A 73 -4.59 -14.62 11.94
C VAL A 73 -4.51 -13.29 12.67
N LEU A 74 -4.83 -12.20 11.95
CA LEU A 74 -4.94 -10.87 12.52
C LEU A 74 -6.41 -10.61 12.86
N LYS A 75 -6.73 -10.41 14.15
CA LYS A 75 -8.05 -9.97 14.59
C LYS A 75 -8.06 -8.44 14.65
N ILE A 76 -9.08 -7.82 14.06
CA ILE A 76 -9.27 -6.36 14.01
C ILE A 76 -10.54 -6.06 14.80
N SER A 77 -10.51 -5.09 15.73
CA SER A 77 -11.68 -4.74 16.54
C SER A 77 -12.82 -4.12 15.72
N LEU A 78 -12.48 -3.46 14.61
CA LEU A 78 -13.46 -2.85 13.72
C LEU A 78 -14.09 -3.90 12.80
N PRO A 79 -15.43 -3.99 12.72
CA PRO A 79 -16.09 -4.84 11.73
C PRO A 79 -15.82 -4.34 10.31
N ALA A 80 -15.55 -5.27 9.38
CA ALA A 80 -15.24 -4.94 7.99
C ALA A 80 -16.37 -4.17 7.27
N LYS A 81 -17.62 -4.37 7.70
CA LYS A 81 -18.79 -3.63 7.21
C LYS A 81 -19.32 -2.73 8.32
N LYS A 82 -19.43 -1.42 8.03
CA LYS A 82 -20.09 -0.46 8.92
C LYS A 82 -21.56 -0.86 9.10
N ARG A 83 -22.05 -0.84 10.34
CA ARG A 83 -23.45 -1.18 10.62
C ARG A 83 -24.36 -0.04 10.19
N PRO A 84 -25.49 -0.29 9.50
CA PRO A 84 -26.37 0.77 8.99
C PRO A 84 -26.88 1.76 10.04
N TRP A 85 -27.08 1.33 11.29
CA TRP A 85 -27.52 2.24 12.36
C TRP A 85 -26.47 3.29 12.74
N MET A 86 -25.18 3.01 12.52
CA MET A 86 -24.11 3.99 12.81
C MET A 86 -24.21 5.21 11.89
N ASP A 87 -24.66 5.02 10.64
CA ASP A 87 -24.93 6.13 9.72
C ASP A 87 -25.98 7.08 10.28
N GLY A 88 -27.02 6.54 10.92
CA GLY A 88 -28.06 7.34 11.58
C GLY A 88 -27.50 8.24 12.68
N ILE A 89 -26.59 7.72 13.51
CA ILE A 89 -25.94 8.52 14.57
C ILE A 89 -25.07 9.62 13.97
N PHE A 90 -24.24 9.30 12.97
CA PHE A 90 -23.38 10.31 12.35
C PHE A 90 -24.19 11.39 11.62
N ALA A 91 -25.32 11.03 11.00
CA ALA A 91 -26.24 11.99 10.40
C ALA A 91 -26.85 12.93 11.46
N GLN A 92 -27.18 12.41 12.65
CA GLN A 92 -27.66 13.24 13.76
C GLN A 92 -26.58 14.16 14.31
N ILE A 93 -25.32 13.69 14.42
CA ILE A 93 -24.20 14.51 14.90
C ILE A 93 -23.93 15.70 13.97
N GLN A 94 -24.03 15.52 12.64
CA GLN A 94 -23.85 16.62 11.69
C GLN A 94 -24.89 17.73 11.84
N ASN A 95 -26.09 17.38 12.31
CA ASN A 95 -27.18 18.33 12.51
C ASN A 95 -27.11 19.02 13.89
N ILE A 96 -26.23 18.56 14.79
CA ILE A 96 -26.00 19.19 16.08
C ILE A 96 -24.96 20.27 15.88
N SER A 97 -25.37 21.55 15.99
CA SER A 97 -24.41 22.64 16.11
C SER A 97 -23.61 22.44 17.39
N PRO A 98 -22.26 22.51 17.34
CA PRO A 98 -21.46 22.40 18.55
C PRO A 98 -21.90 23.48 19.55
N PRO A 99 -22.08 23.15 20.85
CA PRO A 99 -22.53 24.12 21.85
C PRO A 99 -21.44 25.16 22.22
N PHE A 100 -20.27 25.10 21.57
CA PHE A 100 -19.12 25.94 21.84
C PHE A 100 -18.88 26.89 20.66
N ASN A 101 -18.95 28.19 20.93
CA ASN A 101 -18.45 29.22 20.02
C ASN A 101 -16.93 29.33 20.22
N TYR A 102 -16.15 28.99 19.20
CA TYR A 102 -14.73 29.29 19.19
C TYR A 102 -14.56 30.81 19.04
N SER A 103 -13.93 31.45 20.02
CA SER A 103 -13.53 32.85 19.91
C SER A 103 -12.33 32.91 18.98
N ASN A 104 -12.46 33.64 17.88
CA ASN A 104 -11.36 33.93 16.95
C ASN A 104 -10.52 35.06 17.56
N ALA A 105 -9.72 34.75 18.57
CA ALA A 105 -8.75 35.66 19.17
C ALA A 105 -7.32 35.23 18.79
#